data_AF-A0A7Y4S246-F1
#
_entry.id   AF-A0A7Y4S246-F1
#
_cell.length_a   1.000
_cell.length_b   1.000
_cell.length_c   1.000
_cell.angle_alpha   90.00
_cell.angle_beta   90.00
_cell.angle_gamma   90.00
#
_symmetry.space_group_name_H-M   'P 1'
#
loop_
_entity.id
_entity.type
_entity.pdbx_description
1 polymer ?
#
loop_
_entity_poly.entity_id
_entity_poly.type
_entity_poly.pdbx_seq_one_letter_code
_entity_poly.pdbx_strand_id
1 'polypeptide(L)'
;MIKRVIFVSRSKAENSFGFTDCAVISISEPSGFLGFADLKEGWYEVLRSEFGDVDPATCSDQKNKFMTMHQARVIATFVDSVAPEVNLIMVHCKAGISRSAAVAKWIAERYGLPFDHQYKNYNKHVYKLLDSLEAL
;
A
#
# COMPACT_ATOMS: atom_id res chain seq x y z
N MET A 1 16.03 9.45 1.50
CA MET A 1 14.90 10.02 2.25
C MET A 1 13.77 10.20 1.27
N ILE A 2 12.62 9.60 1.57
CA ILE A 2 11.45 9.59 0.68
C ILE A 2 10.98 11.01 0.37
N LYS A 3 10.72 11.27 -0.91
CA LYS A 3 10.26 12.56 -1.42
C LYS A 3 8.87 12.47 -2.04
N ARG A 4 8.45 11.26 -2.41
CA ARG A 4 7.17 11.03 -3.07
C ARG A 4 6.61 9.65 -2.71
N VAL A 5 5.30 9.60 -2.60
CA VAL A 5 4.54 8.34 -2.61
C VAL A 5 3.50 8.43 -3.73
N ILE A 6 3.30 7.33 -4.45
CA ILE A 6 2.23 7.24 -5.46
C ILE A 6 1.45 5.95 -5.27
N PHE A 7 0.19 5.94 -5.69
CA PHE A 7 -0.59 4.72 -5.80
C PHE A 7 -1.01 4.46 -7.24
N VAL A 8 -0.94 3.20 -7.66
CA VAL A 8 -1.22 2.80 -9.05
C VAL A 8 -1.96 1.46 -9.13
N SER A 9 -2.50 1.14 -10.31
CA SER A 9 -3.08 -0.18 -10.59
C SER A 9 -2.00 -1.25 -10.75
N ARG A 10 -2.38 -2.53 -10.64
CA ARG A 10 -1.48 -3.68 -10.85
C ARG A 10 -0.84 -3.60 -12.23
N SER A 11 -1.66 -3.39 -13.27
CA SER A 11 -1.18 -3.27 -14.65
C SER A 11 -0.11 -2.17 -14.79
N LYS A 12 -0.29 -1.02 -14.12
CA LYS A 12 0.71 0.05 -14.14
C LYS A 12 1.99 -0.33 -13.39
N ALA A 13 1.87 -1.03 -12.25
CA ALA A 13 3.01 -1.49 -11.47
C ALA A 13 3.86 -2.51 -12.23
N GLU A 14 3.23 -3.52 -12.84
CA GLU A 14 3.91 -4.56 -13.65
C GLU A 14 4.61 -3.97 -14.88
N ASN A 15 4.08 -2.88 -15.43
CA ASN A 15 4.72 -2.17 -16.55
C ASN A 15 5.79 -1.15 -16.12
N SER A 16 5.90 -0.84 -14.83
CA SER A 16 6.89 0.10 -14.29
C SER A 16 8.24 -0.58 -14.09
N PHE A 17 9.33 0.14 -14.35
CA PHE A 17 10.67 -0.32 -14.02
C PHE A 17 10.99 -0.03 -12.57
N GLY A 18 11.67 -0.97 -11.90
CA GLY A 18 12.29 -0.70 -10.62
C GLY A 18 13.54 0.16 -10.81
N PHE A 19 13.78 1.05 -9.84
CA PHE A 19 15.04 1.76 -9.69
C PHE A 19 15.57 1.53 -8.29
N THR A 20 16.89 1.57 -8.11
CA THR A 20 17.55 1.30 -6.83
C THR A 20 17.26 2.36 -5.77
N ASP A 21 16.56 3.43 -6.10
CA ASP A 21 16.06 4.45 -5.17
C ASP A 21 14.52 4.45 -5.07
N CYS A 22 13.88 3.35 -5.48
CA CYS A 22 12.43 3.17 -5.47
C CYS A 22 12.04 1.86 -4.77
N ALA A 23 11.18 1.93 -3.76
CA ALA A 23 10.57 0.75 -3.12
C ALA A 23 9.12 0.57 -3.56
N VAL A 24 8.60 -0.65 -3.44
CA VAL A 24 7.22 -0.98 -3.83
C VAL A 24 6.49 -1.81 -2.78
N ILE A 25 5.24 -1.42 -2.50
CA ILE A 25 4.29 -2.16 -1.68
C ILE A 25 3.23 -2.75 -2.61
N SER A 26 3.26 -4.08 -2.77
CA SER A 26 2.38 -4.87 -3.62
C SER A 26 1.25 -5.51 -2.83
N ILE A 27 0.04 -4.95 -2.94
CA ILE A 27 -1.16 -5.48 -2.27
C ILE A 27 -1.96 -6.35 -3.24
N SER A 28 -2.08 -7.65 -2.95
CA SER A 28 -2.81 -8.62 -3.78
C SER A 28 -4.15 -9.01 -3.17
N GLU A 29 -5.08 -9.45 -4.03
CA GLU A 29 -6.33 -10.05 -3.58
C GLU A 29 -6.07 -11.43 -2.97
N PRO A 30 -6.73 -11.78 -1.87
CA PRO A 30 -6.67 -13.11 -1.32
C PRO A 30 -7.26 -14.15 -2.26
N SER A 31 -6.54 -15.25 -2.45
CA SER A 31 -6.97 -16.38 -3.28
C SER A 31 -7.35 -15.98 -4.72
N GLY A 32 -6.81 -14.87 -5.23
CA GLY A 32 -7.09 -14.41 -6.58
C GLY A 32 -6.39 -15.28 -7.65
N PHE A 33 -7.12 -15.62 -8.71
CA PHE A 33 -6.57 -16.36 -9.87
C PHE A 33 -5.32 -15.72 -10.51
N LEU A 34 -5.15 -14.40 -10.33
CA LEU A 34 -4.03 -13.65 -10.90
C LEU A 34 -2.73 -13.75 -10.08
N GLY A 35 -2.75 -14.36 -8.88
CA GLY A 35 -1.58 -14.46 -8.00
C GLY A 35 -0.94 -13.10 -7.65
N PHE A 36 0.35 -13.12 -7.31
CA PHE A 36 1.14 -11.91 -7.08
C PHE A 36 1.40 -11.13 -8.37
N ALA A 37 1.61 -9.81 -8.26
CA ALA A 37 1.99 -8.99 -9.40
C ALA A 37 3.41 -9.34 -9.90
N ASP A 38 3.53 -9.42 -11.22
CA ASP A 38 4.79 -9.65 -11.94
C ASP A 38 5.58 -8.33 -12.04
N LEU A 39 6.29 -8.02 -10.97
CA LEU A 39 7.08 -6.80 -10.86
C LEU A 39 8.45 -7.04 -11.49
N LYS A 40 8.85 -6.15 -12.41
CA LYS A 40 10.20 -6.14 -12.98
C LYS A 40 11.25 -6.00 -11.88
N GLU A 41 12.45 -6.50 -12.13
CA GLU A 41 13.60 -6.34 -11.24
C GLU A 41 14.03 -4.87 -11.12
N GLY A 42 14.92 -4.60 -10.15
CA GLY A 42 15.58 -3.30 -9.97
C GLY A 42 14.99 -2.41 -8.88
N TRP A 43 13.90 -2.81 -8.21
CA TRP A 43 13.41 -2.11 -7.01
C TRP A 43 14.43 -2.19 -5.89
N TYR A 44 14.55 -1.11 -5.10
CA TYR A 44 15.32 -1.12 -3.86
C TYR A 44 14.82 -2.24 -2.93
N GLU A 45 13.51 -2.29 -2.71
CA GLU A 45 12.87 -3.34 -1.92
C GLU A 45 11.40 -3.52 -2.30
N VAL A 46 10.89 -4.75 -2.12
CA VAL A 46 9.53 -5.15 -2.48
C VAL A 46 8.85 -5.76 -1.26
N LEU A 47 7.80 -5.10 -0.74
CA LEU A 47 6.89 -5.72 0.22
C LEU A 47 5.69 -6.33 -0.50
N ARG A 48 5.37 -7.60 -0.22
CA ARG A 48 4.14 -8.25 -0.70
C ARG A 48 3.19 -8.48 0.45
N SER A 49 1.95 -8.01 0.30
CA SER A 49 0.87 -8.21 1.28
C SER A 49 -0.41 -8.67 0.60
N GLU A 50 -1.23 -9.45 1.30
CA GLU A 50 -2.47 -10.04 0.77
C GLU A 50 -3.65 -9.75 1.72
N PHE A 51 -4.59 -8.94 1.26
CA PHE A 51 -5.86 -8.67 1.94
C PHE A 51 -6.90 -8.10 0.96
N GLY A 52 -8.16 -8.39 1.24
CA GLY A 52 -9.30 -8.04 0.39
C GLY A 52 -9.59 -6.55 0.37
N ASP A 53 -10.23 -6.10 -0.71
CA ASP A 53 -10.71 -4.72 -0.84
C ASP A 53 -12.04 -4.48 -0.12
N VAL A 54 -12.01 -4.66 1.21
CA VAL A 54 -13.22 -4.66 2.04
C VAL A 54 -13.04 -3.79 3.26
N ASP A 55 -14.15 -3.21 3.73
CA ASP A 55 -14.22 -2.40 4.94
C ASP A 55 -15.27 -3.02 5.88
N PRO A 56 -14.91 -3.41 7.12
CA PRO A 56 -15.85 -4.00 8.09
C PRO A 56 -17.06 -3.12 8.38
N ALA A 57 -16.96 -1.80 8.21
CA ALA A 57 -18.09 -0.89 8.40
C ALA A 57 -19.16 -1.03 7.30
N THR A 58 -18.82 -1.63 6.16
CA THR A 58 -19.72 -1.78 5.00
C THR A 58 -19.93 -3.24 4.60
N CYS A 59 -19.12 -4.17 5.13
CA CYS A 59 -19.19 -5.58 4.80
C CYS A 59 -19.03 -6.44 6.06
N SER A 60 -20.03 -7.27 6.35
CA SER A 60 -20.06 -8.18 7.50
C SER A 60 -19.72 -9.64 7.16
N ASP A 61 -19.39 -9.94 5.90
CA ASP A 61 -19.07 -11.31 5.49
C ASP A 61 -17.70 -11.73 6.03
N GLN A 62 -17.73 -12.71 6.94
CA GLN A 62 -16.55 -13.28 7.59
C GLN A 62 -15.63 -14.03 6.61
N LYS A 63 -16.09 -14.34 5.40
CA LYS A 63 -15.23 -14.92 4.34
C LYS A 63 -14.26 -13.90 3.76
N ASN A 64 -14.52 -12.60 3.92
CA ASN A 64 -13.61 -11.58 3.43
C ASN A 64 -12.37 -11.46 4.33
N LYS A 65 -11.19 -11.56 3.72
CA LYS A 65 -9.93 -11.36 4.45
C LYS A 65 -9.66 -9.86 4.59
N PHE A 66 -10.16 -9.24 5.65
CA PHE A 66 -9.82 -7.85 5.99
C PHE A 66 -8.32 -7.71 6.25
N MET A 67 -7.79 -6.49 6.04
CA MET A 67 -6.46 -6.17 6.55
C MET A 67 -6.43 -6.33 8.07
N THR A 68 -5.36 -6.93 8.58
CA THR A 68 -5.15 -7.16 10.02
C THR A 68 -4.19 -6.14 10.61
N MET A 69 -4.21 -6.00 11.94
CA MET A 69 -3.24 -5.16 12.66
C MET A 69 -1.79 -5.63 12.47
N HIS A 70 -1.56 -6.95 12.35
CA HIS A 70 -0.23 -7.47 12.06
C HIS A 70 0.28 -6.99 10.69
N GLN A 71 -0.58 -7.03 9.65
CA GLN A 71 -0.24 -6.52 8.33
C GLN A 71 0.00 -5.00 8.33
N ALA A 72 -0.75 -4.25 9.15
CA ALA A 72 -0.51 -2.83 9.35
C ALA A 72 0.91 -2.56 9.88
N ARG A 73 1.32 -3.30 10.91
CA ARG A 73 2.68 -3.21 11.47
C ARG A 73 3.75 -3.57 10.45
N VAL A 74 3.57 -4.64 9.69
CA VAL A 74 4.52 -5.04 8.64
C VAL A 74 4.67 -3.94 7.59
N ILE A 75 3.57 -3.34 7.12
CA ILE A 75 3.62 -2.22 6.18
C ILE A 75 4.33 -1.02 6.80
N ALA A 76 4.02 -0.66 8.04
CA ALA A 76 4.63 0.49 8.69
C ALA A 76 6.14 0.29 8.90
N THR A 77 6.56 -0.87 9.41
CA THR A 77 7.98 -1.21 9.59
C THR A 77 8.74 -1.20 8.27
N PHE A 78 8.14 -1.73 7.19
CA PHE A 78 8.73 -1.66 5.86
C PHE A 78 8.94 -0.20 5.42
N VAL A 79 7.91 0.65 5.54
CA VAL A 79 8.01 2.07 5.18
C VAL A 79 9.10 2.77 5.99
N ASP A 80 9.15 2.56 7.30
CA ASP A 80 10.18 3.15 8.17
C ASP A 80 11.59 2.71 7.76
N SER A 81 11.76 1.44 7.38
CA SER A 81 13.06 0.89 6.97
C SER A 81 13.55 1.44 5.64
N VAL A 82 12.67 1.62 4.64
CA VAL A 82 13.06 2.07 3.30
C VAL A 82 13.05 3.58 3.14
N ALA A 83 12.27 4.31 3.95
CA ALA A 83 12.15 5.76 3.88
C ALA A 83 13.48 6.53 3.85
N PRO A 84 14.53 6.19 4.64
CA PRO A 84 15.82 6.89 4.53
C PRO A 84 16.57 6.61 3.22
N GLU A 85 16.28 5.51 2.54
CA GLU A 85 17.08 4.97 1.43
C GLU A 85 16.49 5.28 0.04
N VAL A 86 15.17 5.45 -0.05
CA VAL A 86 14.48 5.66 -1.34
C VAL A 86 14.03 7.10 -1.54
N ASN A 87 13.86 7.50 -2.80
CA ASN A 87 13.19 8.75 -3.19
C ASN A 87 11.67 8.56 -3.40
N LEU A 88 11.25 7.35 -3.78
CA LEU A 88 9.87 7.01 -4.12
C LEU A 88 9.43 5.70 -3.44
N ILE A 89 8.25 5.72 -2.84
CA ILE A 89 7.49 4.50 -2.56
C ILE A 89 6.31 4.42 -3.53
N MET A 90 6.24 3.35 -4.31
CA MET A 90 5.07 3.00 -5.11
C MET A 90 4.20 2.03 -4.34
N VAL A 91 2.91 2.32 -4.21
CA VAL A 91 1.93 1.37 -3.68
C VAL A 91 1.02 0.92 -4.81
N HIS A 92 0.77 -0.36 -4.95
CA HIS A 92 -0.25 -0.83 -5.89
C HIS A 92 -1.21 -1.81 -5.24
N CYS A 93 -2.42 -1.84 -5.80
CA CYS A 93 -3.38 -2.92 -5.60
C CYS A 93 -3.93 -3.33 -6.98
N LYS A 94 -5.06 -4.03 -7.05
CA LYS A 94 -5.65 -4.42 -8.33
C LYS A 94 -5.98 -3.22 -9.22
N ALA A 95 -6.90 -2.36 -8.76
CA ALA A 95 -7.38 -1.22 -9.55
C ALA A 95 -6.59 0.08 -9.34
N GLY A 96 -5.80 0.17 -8.26
CA GLY A 96 -5.13 1.43 -7.91
C GLY A 96 -6.09 2.50 -7.40
N ILE A 97 -7.13 2.09 -6.65
CA ILE A 97 -8.21 2.99 -6.21
C ILE A 97 -8.34 2.99 -4.69
N SER A 98 -8.51 1.83 -4.06
CA SER A 98 -8.93 1.79 -2.66
C SER A 98 -7.82 1.45 -1.67
N ARG A 99 -7.37 0.19 -1.62
CA ARG A 99 -6.28 -0.23 -0.70
C ARG A 99 -4.96 0.52 -0.89
N SER A 100 -4.49 0.63 -2.13
CA SER A 100 -3.22 1.29 -2.43
C SER A 100 -3.26 2.77 -2.11
N ALA A 101 -4.40 3.43 -2.38
CA ALA A 101 -4.58 4.84 -2.03
C ALA A 101 -4.61 5.05 -0.52
N ALA A 102 -5.18 4.12 0.26
CA ALA A 102 -5.20 4.21 1.71
C ALA A 102 -3.79 4.17 2.32
N VAL A 103 -2.96 3.22 1.87
CA VAL A 103 -1.56 3.13 2.31
C VAL A 103 -0.77 4.35 1.84
N ALA A 104 -0.92 4.78 0.58
CA ALA A 104 -0.23 5.96 0.06
C ALA A 104 -0.63 7.26 0.79
N LYS A 105 -1.92 7.40 1.13
CA LYS A 105 -2.42 8.52 1.94
C LYS A 105 -1.76 8.54 3.31
N TRP A 106 -1.73 7.39 4.00
CA TRP A 106 -1.08 7.27 5.31
C TRP A 106 0.42 7.62 5.26
N ILE A 107 1.17 7.08 4.28
CA ILE A 107 2.58 7.42 4.08
C ILE A 107 2.75 8.93 3.84
N ALA A 108 1.91 9.52 2.99
CA ALA A 108 2.02 10.93 2.67
C ALA A 108 1.80 11.81 3.90
N GLU A 109 0.81 11.49 4.74
CA GLU A 109 0.54 12.26 5.95
C GLU A 109 1.65 12.08 7.00
N ARG A 110 2.13 10.85 7.23
CA ARG A 110 3.22 10.54 8.17
C ARG A 110 4.53 11.27 7.85
N TYR A 111 4.86 11.43 6.56
CA TYR A 111 6.11 12.04 6.11
C TYR A 111 5.94 13.46 5.54
N GLY A 112 4.76 14.06 5.64
CA GLY A 112 4.49 15.41 5.11
C GLY A 112 4.66 15.53 3.59
N LEU A 113 4.34 14.47 2.83
CA LEU A 113 4.46 14.43 1.38
C LEU A 113 3.18 14.91 0.68
N PRO A 114 3.25 15.39 -0.57
CA PRO A 114 2.08 15.75 -1.34
C PRO A 114 1.12 14.58 -1.57
N PHE A 115 -0.16 14.79 -1.28
CA PHE A 115 -1.26 13.87 -1.60
C PHE A 115 -2.54 14.68 -1.88
N ASP A 116 -3.38 14.16 -2.78
CA ASP A 116 -4.67 14.80 -3.05
C ASP A 116 -5.64 14.58 -1.86
N HIS A 117 -5.77 15.61 -1.01
CA HIS A 117 -6.68 15.58 0.13
C HIS A 117 -8.16 15.44 -0.26
N GLN A 118 -8.52 15.68 -1.52
CA GLN A 118 -9.89 15.48 -2.02
C GLN A 118 -10.16 14.03 -2.43
N TYR A 119 -9.14 13.17 -2.47
CA TYR A 119 -9.29 11.77 -2.81
C TYR A 119 -10.06 11.00 -1.74
N LYS A 120 -11.27 10.55 -2.06
CA LYS A 120 -12.20 9.92 -1.10
C LYS A 120 -12.37 8.40 -1.23
N ASN A 121 -11.83 7.80 -2.29
CA ASN A 121 -12.09 6.39 -2.62
C ASN A 121 -11.15 5.39 -1.92
N TYR A 122 -10.28 5.87 -1.03
CA TYR A 122 -9.36 5.02 -0.27
C TYR A 122 -10.11 4.12 0.72
N ASN A 123 -9.56 2.94 0.99
CA ASN A 123 -10.12 2.00 1.96
C ASN A 123 -9.93 2.55 3.39
N LYS A 124 -11.03 2.89 4.07
CA LYS A 124 -10.97 3.56 5.39
C LYS A 124 -10.50 2.62 6.49
N HIS A 125 -10.85 1.34 6.44
CA HIS A 125 -10.33 0.33 7.37
C HIS A 125 -8.81 0.21 7.31
N VAL A 126 -8.25 0.08 6.10
CA VAL A 126 -6.79 0.04 5.88
C VAL A 126 -6.10 1.27 6.46
N TYR A 127 -6.61 2.46 6.14
CA TYR A 127 -6.07 3.72 6.64
C TYR A 127 -6.12 3.79 8.17
N LYS A 128 -7.27 3.49 8.79
CA LYS A 128 -7.47 3.54 10.25
C LYS A 128 -6.52 2.61 11.00
N LEU A 129 -6.29 1.40 10.48
CA LEU A 129 -5.36 0.47 11.12
C LEU A 129 -3.92 1.01 11.13
N LEU A 130 -3.48 1.61 10.03
CA LEU A 130 -2.15 2.23 9.95
C LEU A 130 -2.05 3.46 10.87
N ASP A 131 -3.06 4.33 10.85
CA ASP A 131 -3.14 5.53 11.67
C ASP A 131 -3.15 5.20 13.18
N SER A 132 -3.80 4.11 13.57
CA SER A 132 -3.84 3.66 14.97
C SER A 132 -2.50 3.19 15.53
N LEU A 133 -1.49 2.95 14.68
CA LEU A 133 -0.14 2.58 15.13
C LEU A 133 0.62 3.75 15.76
N GLU A 134 0.26 4.99 15.43
CA GLU A 134 0.88 6.19 16.01
C GLU A 134 0.24 6.62 17.33
N ALA A 135 -0.89 6.02 17.70
CA ALA A 135 -1.59 6.28 18.96
C ALA A 135 -1.07 5.43 20.14
N LEU A 136 0.07 4.73 19.97
CA LEU A 136 0.73 3.85 20.95
C LEU A 136 2.13 4.35 21.27
#